data_AF-A0A0A6EEP4-F1
#
_entry.id   AF-A0A0A6EEP4-F1
#
_cell.length_a   1.000
_cell.length_b   1.000
_cell.length_c   1.000
_cell.angle_alpha   90.00
_cell.angle_beta   90.00
_cell.angle_gamma   90.00
#
_symmetry.space_group_name_H-M   'P 1'
#
loop_
_entity.id
_entity.type
_entity.pdbx_description
1 polymer ?
#
loop_
_entity_poly.entity_id
_entity_poly.type
_entity_poly.pdbx_seq_one_letter_code
_entity_poly.pdbx_strand_id
1 'polypeptide(L)'
;MLHKQVSFIIDSKGNKQAAVVPIEIYNELMTLQKALSDNKPGERELYHFNGKGAEAHGYPVGKRQNPGFMVLAGSTANGEDAASLREAVIELRQELLGKGILAPRSEGGFVFTADQLFNSPSLAASLVAGNNRSGLDAWQNSAGYTLKRSGFGKK
;
A
#
# COMPACT_ATOMS: atom_id res chain seq x y z
N MET A 1 -30.18 -20.90 21.64
CA MET A 1 -29.70 -19.97 20.59
C MET A 1 -30.31 -18.61 20.84
N LEU A 2 -29.50 -17.60 21.22
CA LEU A 2 -30.03 -16.24 21.38
C LEU A 2 -30.43 -15.72 20.00
N HIS A 3 -31.73 -15.47 19.81
CA HIS A 3 -32.24 -14.80 18.62
C HIS A 3 -31.78 -13.34 18.68
N LYS A 4 -30.72 -13.02 17.92
CA LYS A 4 -30.25 -11.65 17.72
C LYS A 4 -31.28 -10.92 16.84
N GLN A 5 -32.24 -10.23 17.47
CA GLN A 5 -33.27 -9.45 16.79
C GLN A 5 -32.89 -7.96 16.77
N VAL A 6 -32.98 -7.34 15.60
CA VAL A 6 -32.79 -5.89 15.42
C VAL A 6 -34.13 -5.27 15.06
N SER A 7 -34.52 -4.25 15.81
CA SER A 7 -35.73 -3.47 15.55
C SER A 7 -35.34 -2.11 14.97
N PHE A 8 -36.21 -1.53 14.14
CA PHE A 8 -36.00 -0.19 13.60
C PHE A 8 -37.06 0.76 14.10
N ILE A 9 -36.64 1.97 14.50
CA ILE A 9 -37.53 3.10 14.73
C ILE A 9 -37.72 3.78 13.39
N ILE A 10 -38.97 3.86 12.94
CA ILE A 10 -39.35 4.48 11.67
C ILE A 10 -40.08 5.80 11.91
N ASP A 11 -39.89 6.76 11.00
CA ASP A 11 -40.69 7.99 10.99
C ASP A 11 -42.11 7.75 10.47
N SER A 12 -42.95 8.80 10.50
CA SER A 12 -44.34 8.75 10.02
C SER A 12 -44.47 8.46 8.52
N LYS A 13 -43.38 8.52 7.75
CA LYS A 13 -43.31 8.17 6.33
C LYS A 13 -42.73 6.76 6.11
N GLY A 14 -42.39 6.04 7.18
CA GLY A 14 -41.83 4.69 7.13
C GLY A 14 -40.31 4.63 6.96
N ASN A 15 -39.59 5.76 7.00
CA ASN A 15 -38.14 5.74 6.87
C ASN A 15 -37.48 5.36 8.19
N LYS A 16 -36.48 4.49 8.14
CA LYS A 16 -35.70 4.07 9.32
C LYS A 16 -34.83 5.22 9.81
N GLN A 17 -35.05 5.65 11.06
CA GLN A 17 -34.31 6.74 11.71
C GLN A 17 -33.29 6.21 12.72
N ALA A 18 -33.58 5.07 13.36
CA ALA A 18 -32.66 4.43 14.29
C ALA A 18 -32.86 2.91 14.31
N ALA A 19 -31.87 2.20 14.84
CA ALA A 19 -31.94 0.78 15.12
C ALA A 19 -31.82 0.55 16.63
N VAL A 20 -32.67 -0.32 17.17
CA VAL A 20 -32.58 -0.84 18.53
C VAL A 20 -31.96 -2.23 18.42
N VAL A 21 -30.80 -2.39 19.03
CA VAL A 21 -29.99 -3.61 18.95
C VAL A 21 -29.66 -4.13 20.35
N PRO A 22 -29.53 -5.46 20.55
CA PRO A 22 -28.90 -6.01 21.74
C PRO A 22 -27.51 -5.42 21.97
N ILE A 23 -27.15 -5.21 23.23
CA ILE A 23 -25.90 -4.53 23.61
C ILE A 23 -24.66 -5.30 23.11
N GLU A 24 -24.76 -6.62 23.00
CA GLU A 24 -23.70 -7.48 22.46
C GLU A 24 -23.43 -7.19 20.98
N ILE A 25 -24.49 -6.95 20.19
CA ILE A 25 -24.35 -6.57 18.77
C ILE A 25 -23.73 -5.19 18.66
N TYR A 26 -24.15 -4.25 19.50
CA TYR A 26 -23.53 -2.93 19.54
C TYR A 26 -22.03 -3.04 19.82
N ASN A 27 -21.63 -3.81 20.83
CA ASN A 27 -20.23 -3.99 21.20
C ASN A 27 -19.41 -4.68 20.09
N GLU A 28 -19.97 -5.71 19.43
CA GLU A 28 -19.36 -6.35 18.26
C GLU A 28 -19.14 -5.34 17.12
N LEU A 29 -20.17 -4.53 16.80
CA LEU A 29 -20.09 -3.50 15.76
C LEU A 29 -19.10 -2.39 16.11
N MET A 30 -19.05 -1.94 17.36
CA MET A 30 -18.09 -0.92 17.80
C MET A 30 -16.66 -1.45 17.79
N THR A 31 -16.46 -2.73 18.11
CA THR A 31 -15.14 -3.39 18.02
C THR A 31 -14.68 -3.45 16.57
N LEU A 32 -15.57 -3.84 15.65
CA LEU A 32 -15.29 -3.82 14.21
C LEU A 32 -15.03 -2.40 13.71
N GLN A 33 -15.86 -1.43 14.11
CA GLN A 33 -15.66 -0.03 13.74
C GLN A 33 -14.29 0.47 14.21
N LYS A 34 -13.91 0.19 15.46
CA LYS A 34 -12.61 0.56 16.01
C LYS A 34 -11.46 -0.04 15.20
N ALA A 35 -11.55 -1.33 14.87
CA ALA A 35 -10.57 -2.03 14.05
C ALA A 35 -10.49 -1.49 12.61
N LEU A 36 -11.57 -0.89 12.10
CA LEU A 36 -11.63 -0.31 10.76
C LEU A 36 -11.24 1.18 10.74
N SER A 37 -11.40 1.90 11.86
CA SER A 37 -11.14 3.35 11.97
C SER A 37 -9.66 3.73 12.02
N ASP A 38 -8.74 2.77 11.97
CA ASP A 38 -7.31 3.04 11.74
C ASP A 38 -7.03 3.59 10.31
N ASN A 39 -8.03 3.62 9.42
CA ASN A 39 -7.97 4.34 8.14
C ASN A 39 -8.87 5.59 8.18
N LYS A 40 -8.28 6.78 8.33
CA LYS A 40 -9.01 8.04 8.14
C LYS A 40 -9.39 8.19 6.67
N PRO A 41 -10.64 8.56 6.33
CA PRO A 41 -11.02 8.86 4.96
C PRO A 41 -10.12 9.94 4.36
N GLY A 42 -9.35 9.58 3.33
CA GLY A 42 -8.40 10.48 2.64
C GLY A 42 -6.93 10.22 2.98
N GLU A 43 -6.62 9.46 4.02
CA GLU A 43 -5.26 9.04 4.33
C GLU A 43 -4.89 7.85 3.43
N ARG A 44 -3.82 7.99 2.64
CA ARG A 44 -3.36 6.91 1.76
C ARG A 44 -2.63 5.89 2.61
N GLU A 45 -3.15 4.66 2.64
CA GLU A 45 -2.50 3.55 3.34
C GLU A 45 -1.06 3.36 2.83
N LEU A 46 -0.11 3.43 3.74
CA LEU A 46 1.31 3.25 3.45
C LEU A 46 1.68 1.77 3.42
N TYR A 47 2.49 1.42 2.43
CA TYR A 47 3.09 0.13 2.24
C TYR A 47 4.61 0.27 2.27
N HIS A 48 5.25 -0.72 2.86
CA HIS A 48 6.68 -0.81 3.06
C HIS A 48 7.24 -1.99 2.27
N PHE A 49 8.42 -1.78 1.72
CA PHE A 49 9.29 -2.80 1.17
C PHE A 49 10.47 -2.94 2.11
N ASN A 50 10.76 -4.16 2.54
CA ASN A 50 11.99 -4.46 3.27
C ASN A 50 12.71 -5.61 2.55
N GLY A 51 13.91 -5.33 2.07
CA GLY A 51 14.76 -6.27 1.37
C GLY A 51 16.22 -6.08 1.73
N LYS A 52 17.06 -7.06 1.40
CA LYS A 52 18.48 -7.00 1.67
C LYS A 52 19.10 -5.77 0.96
N GLY A 53 19.53 -4.78 1.75
CA GLY A 53 20.16 -3.56 1.25
C GLY A 53 19.20 -2.50 0.69
N ALA A 54 17.88 -2.63 0.92
CA ALA A 54 16.91 -1.63 0.50
C ALA A 54 15.65 -1.63 1.39
N GLU A 55 15.31 -0.46 1.89
CA GLU A 55 14.08 -0.16 2.61
C GLU A 55 13.36 1.00 1.93
N ALA A 56 12.13 0.78 1.49
CA ALA A 56 11.34 1.78 0.79
C ALA A 56 9.91 1.81 1.32
N HIS A 57 9.23 2.93 1.14
CA HIS A 57 7.83 3.06 1.53
C HIS A 57 7.08 3.95 0.55
N GLY A 58 5.77 3.75 0.48
CA GLY A 58 4.96 4.31 -0.58
C GLY A 58 3.50 3.91 -0.51
N TYR A 59 2.74 4.24 -1.54
CA TYR A 59 1.32 3.88 -1.61
C TYR A 59 0.88 3.66 -3.07
N PRO A 60 -0.12 2.78 -3.30
CA PRO A 60 -0.68 2.57 -4.63
C PRO A 60 -1.48 3.80 -5.10
N VAL A 61 -1.42 4.09 -6.40
CA VAL A 61 -2.11 5.23 -7.03
C VAL A 61 -3.02 4.74 -8.15
N GLY A 62 -4.26 5.25 -8.21
CA GLY A 62 -5.19 4.93 -9.29
C GLY A 62 -6.03 3.67 -9.05
N LYS A 63 -6.37 2.96 -10.13
CA LYS A 63 -7.33 1.84 -10.11
C LYS A 63 -6.73 0.61 -9.46
N ARG A 64 -7.49 -0.08 -8.59
CA ARG A 64 -7.04 -1.30 -7.91
C ARG A 64 -6.58 -2.42 -8.84
N GLN A 65 -7.15 -2.53 -10.05
CA GLN A 65 -6.82 -3.62 -10.98
C GLN A 65 -5.41 -3.47 -11.58
N ASN A 66 -5.02 -2.23 -11.88
CA ASN A 66 -3.73 -1.87 -12.46
C ASN A 66 -3.23 -0.57 -11.78
N PRO A 67 -2.83 -0.63 -10.51
CA PRO A 67 -2.39 0.55 -9.79
C PRO A 67 -1.02 0.99 -10.31
N GLY A 68 -0.75 2.30 -10.29
CA GLY A 68 0.61 2.82 -10.18
C GLY A 68 1.09 2.72 -8.73
N PHE A 69 2.32 3.18 -8.47
CA PHE A 69 2.86 3.16 -7.11
C PHE A 69 3.74 4.37 -6.86
N MET A 70 3.44 5.17 -5.85
CA MET A 70 4.27 6.29 -5.40
C MET A 70 5.29 5.76 -4.40
N VAL A 71 6.57 5.92 -4.68
CA VAL A 71 7.65 5.72 -3.69
C VAL A 71 8.01 7.08 -3.13
N LEU A 72 8.07 7.19 -1.81
CA LEU A 72 8.30 8.46 -1.13
C LEU A 72 9.79 8.77 -0.97
N ALA A 73 10.11 10.07 -0.96
CA ALA A 73 11.43 10.57 -0.64
C ALA A 73 11.96 9.98 0.69
N GLY A 74 13.27 9.77 0.77
CA GLY A 74 13.91 9.08 1.89
C GLY A 74 13.88 7.56 1.81
N SER A 75 13.07 6.97 0.91
CA SER A 75 13.18 5.54 0.56
C SER A 75 14.55 5.23 -0.02
N THR A 76 14.99 3.98 0.11
CA THR A 76 16.29 3.50 -0.37
C THR A 76 16.13 2.39 -1.38
N ALA A 77 17.13 2.23 -2.24
CA ALA A 77 17.20 1.20 -3.26
C ALA A 77 18.58 0.53 -3.22
N ASN A 78 18.62 -0.74 -3.64
CA ASN A 78 19.85 -1.51 -3.70
C ASN A 78 20.82 -0.90 -4.73
N GLY A 79 22.11 -0.98 -4.44
CA GLY A 79 23.20 -0.49 -5.27
C GLY A 79 23.62 -1.45 -6.38
N GLU A 80 23.25 -2.72 -6.24
CA GLU A 80 23.59 -3.78 -7.18
C GLU A 80 22.35 -4.23 -7.95
N ASP A 81 22.52 -4.36 -9.28
CA ASP A 81 21.52 -4.94 -10.15
C ASP A 81 21.90 -6.41 -10.45
N ALA A 82 20.95 -7.32 -10.25
CA ALA A 82 21.10 -8.71 -10.63
C ALA A 82 21.13 -8.83 -12.16
N ALA A 83 21.91 -9.79 -12.68
CA ALA A 83 22.00 -10.04 -14.14
C ALA A 83 20.66 -10.37 -14.81
N SER A 84 19.65 -10.80 -14.04
CA SER A 84 18.30 -11.09 -14.52
C SER A 84 17.37 -9.87 -14.55
N LEU A 85 17.82 -8.72 -14.06
CA LEU A 85 17.03 -7.49 -14.06
C LEU A 85 16.76 -7.03 -15.49
N ARG A 86 15.52 -6.64 -15.76
CA ARG A 86 15.11 -6.15 -17.07
C ARG A 86 15.82 -4.85 -17.42
N GLU A 87 16.27 -4.73 -18.67
CA GLU A 87 16.97 -3.56 -19.19
C GLU A 87 16.22 -2.25 -18.97
N ALA A 88 14.90 -2.24 -19.20
CA ALA A 88 14.05 -1.06 -18.94
C ALA A 88 14.10 -0.56 -17.48
N VAL A 89 14.40 -1.43 -16.51
CA VAL A 89 14.56 -1.01 -15.09
C VAL A 89 15.92 -0.37 -14.87
N ILE A 90 16.96 -0.88 -15.54
CA ILE A 90 18.32 -0.33 -15.50
C ILE A 90 18.32 1.07 -16.14
N GLU A 91 17.70 1.21 -17.31
CA GLU A 91 17.54 2.49 -18.00
C GLU A 91 16.80 3.51 -17.13
N LEU A 92 15.69 3.09 -16.52
CA LEU A 92 14.94 3.95 -15.59
C LEU A 92 15.80 4.36 -14.38
N ARG A 93 16.59 3.45 -13.81
CA ARG A 93 17.51 3.79 -12.71
C ARG A 93 18.49 4.88 -13.13
N GLN A 94 19.11 4.75 -14.31
CA GLN A 94 20.05 5.75 -14.82
C GLN A 94 19.35 7.09 -15.10
N GLU A 95 18.12 7.06 -15.63
CA GLU A 95 17.31 8.27 -15.83
C GLU A 95 17.04 8.99 -14.51
N LEU A 96 16.66 8.26 -13.46
CA LEU A 96 16.38 8.83 -12.14
C LEU A 96 17.64 9.40 -11.47
N LEU A 97 18.80 8.75 -11.67
CA LEU A 97 20.09 9.28 -11.25
C LEU A 97 20.43 10.58 -12.00
N GLY A 98 20.26 10.60 -13.33
CA GLY A 98 20.49 11.78 -14.14
C GLY A 98 19.56 12.95 -13.79
N LYS A 99 18.33 12.66 -13.36
CA LYS A 99 17.36 13.65 -12.86
C LYS A 99 17.60 14.07 -11.40
N GLY A 100 18.52 13.42 -10.69
CA GLY A 100 18.78 13.66 -9.27
C GLY A 100 17.65 13.19 -8.34
N ILE A 101 16.68 12.40 -8.83
CA ILE A 101 15.60 11.80 -8.04
C ILE A 101 16.15 10.61 -7.23
N LEU A 102 17.15 9.91 -7.77
CA LEU A 102 17.98 8.98 -7.03
C LEU A 102 19.36 9.60 -6.81
N ALA A 103 19.93 9.38 -5.63
CA ALA A 103 21.30 9.75 -5.30
C ALA A 103 22.04 8.59 -4.63
N PRO A 104 23.35 8.41 -4.90
CA PRO A 104 24.14 7.39 -4.21
C PRO A 104 24.26 7.69 -2.72
N ARG A 105 24.27 6.64 -1.90
CA ARG A 105 24.49 6.70 -0.45
C ARG A 105 25.93 6.34 -0.10
N SER A 106 26.48 6.96 0.94
CA SER A 106 27.85 6.69 1.43
C SER A 106 28.07 5.24 1.88
N GLU A 107 27.03 4.60 2.40
CA GLU A 107 27.02 3.22 2.89
C GLU A 107 26.61 2.19 1.83
N GLY A 108 26.56 2.61 0.56
CA GLY A 108 26.12 1.78 -0.56
C GLY A 108 24.61 1.91 -0.85
N GLY A 109 24.26 1.63 -2.10
CA GLY A 109 22.90 1.81 -2.60
C GLY A 109 22.55 3.24 -2.96
N PHE A 110 21.25 3.47 -3.11
CA PHE A 110 20.70 4.76 -3.52
C PHE A 110 19.58 5.21 -2.58
N VAL A 111 19.35 6.52 -2.52
CA VAL A 111 18.22 7.14 -1.81
C VAL A 111 17.38 7.94 -2.79
N PHE A 112 16.06 7.87 -2.62
CA PHE A 112 15.12 8.73 -3.31
C PHE A 112 15.16 10.12 -2.66
N THR A 113 15.56 11.14 -3.42
CA THR A 113 15.62 12.54 -2.96
C THR A 113 14.26 13.24 -3.07
N ALA A 114 13.36 12.69 -3.88
CA ALA A 114 12.01 13.18 -4.12
C ALA A 114 11.05 12.00 -4.32
N ASP A 115 9.76 12.26 -4.15
CA ASP A 115 8.70 11.30 -4.44
C ASP A 115 8.73 10.91 -5.92
N GLN A 116 8.62 9.61 -6.20
CA GLN A 116 8.65 9.08 -7.57
C GLN A 116 7.44 8.19 -7.84
N LEU A 117 6.64 8.57 -8.84
CA LEU A 117 5.53 7.78 -9.33
C LEU A 117 6.00 6.75 -10.35
N PHE A 118 5.72 5.49 -10.07
CA PHE A 118 5.91 4.36 -10.97
C PHE A 118 4.59 3.96 -11.63
N ASN A 119 4.67 3.50 -12.87
CA ASN A 119 3.50 3.00 -13.61
C ASN A 119 2.92 1.69 -13.05
N SER A 120 3.65 1.01 -12.16
CA SER A 120 3.21 -0.20 -11.48
C SER A 120 3.99 -0.47 -10.19
N PRO A 121 3.40 -1.15 -9.20
CA PRO A 121 4.11 -1.58 -7.99
C PRO A 121 5.28 -2.52 -8.27
N SER A 122 5.20 -3.35 -9.32
CA SER A 122 6.27 -4.28 -9.68
C SER A 122 7.49 -3.56 -10.25
N LEU A 123 7.29 -2.49 -11.03
CA LEU A 123 8.39 -1.67 -11.51
C LEU A 123 9.09 -0.98 -10.34
N ALA A 124 8.31 -0.39 -9.42
CA ALA A 124 8.85 0.20 -8.19
C ALA A 124 9.66 -0.81 -7.37
N ALA A 125 9.09 -1.99 -7.10
CA ALA A 125 9.74 -3.04 -6.31
C ALA A 125 11.03 -3.56 -6.99
N SER A 126 11.03 -3.70 -8.31
CA SER A 126 12.21 -4.23 -9.01
C SER A 126 13.36 -3.22 -9.02
N LEU A 127 13.06 -1.93 -9.19
CA LEU A 127 14.06 -0.87 -9.10
C LEU A 127 14.62 -0.77 -7.67
N VAL A 128 13.76 -0.78 -6.66
CA VAL A 128 14.17 -0.77 -5.24
C VAL A 128 15.04 -1.99 -4.91
N ALA A 129 14.66 -3.18 -5.36
CA ALA A 129 15.35 -4.43 -5.02
C ALA A 129 16.63 -4.69 -5.83
N GLY A 130 16.79 -4.08 -7.01
CA GLY A 130 17.84 -4.44 -7.96
C GLY A 130 17.64 -5.81 -8.63
N ASN A 131 16.44 -6.40 -8.56
CA ASN A 131 16.10 -7.67 -9.21
C ASN A 131 14.60 -7.72 -9.53
N ASN A 132 14.19 -8.62 -10.44
CA ASN A 132 12.77 -8.73 -10.79
C ASN A 132 11.92 -9.13 -9.57
N ARG A 133 10.95 -8.31 -9.21
CA ARG A 133 10.06 -8.52 -8.06
C ARG A 133 8.58 -8.31 -8.39
N SER A 134 7.74 -9.20 -7.86
CA SER A 134 6.28 -9.00 -7.84
C SER A 134 5.94 -7.90 -6.85
N GLY A 135 5.50 -6.74 -7.35
CA GLY A 135 5.11 -5.64 -6.47
C GLY A 135 3.91 -6.00 -5.61
N LEU A 136 2.96 -6.80 -6.12
CA LEU A 136 1.77 -7.19 -5.36
C LEU A 136 2.11 -7.97 -4.09
N ASP A 137 3.25 -8.66 -4.05
CA ASP A 137 3.71 -9.47 -2.91
C ASP A 137 4.86 -8.79 -2.12
N ALA A 138 5.55 -7.82 -2.71
CA ALA A 138 6.73 -7.18 -2.12
C ALA A 138 6.42 -6.01 -1.17
N TRP A 139 5.26 -5.36 -1.37
CA TRP A 139 4.84 -4.20 -0.58
C TRP A 139 3.84 -4.64 0.49
N GLN A 140 4.10 -4.33 1.76
CA GLN A 140 3.28 -4.72 2.92
C GLN A 140 2.86 -3.51 3.75
N ASN A 141 1.60 -3.43 4.16
CA ASN A 141 1.15 -2.40 5.10
C ASN A 141 1.63 -2.70 6.54
N SER A 142 1.34 -1.79 7.47
CA SER A 142 1.69 -1.94 8.89
C SER A 142 1.08 -3.17 9.57
N ALA A 143 -0.04 -3.68 9.04
CA ALA A 143 -0.71 -4.89 9.51
C ALA A 143 -0.19 -6.19 8.83
N GLY A 144 0.86 -6.11 8.00
CA GLY A 144 1.48 -7.27 7.32
C GLY A 144 0.67 -7.81 6.13
N TYR A 145 -0.32 -7.06 5.64
CA TYR A 145 -1.03 -7.38 4.41
C TYR A 145 -0.27 -6.86 3.20
N THR A 146 -0.04 -7.74 2.23
CA THR A 146 0.52 -7.34 0.94
C THR A 146 -0.52 -6.58 0.11
N LEU A 147 -0.09 -5.83 -0.90
CA LEU A 147 -1.01 -5.22 -1.88
C LEU A 147 -2.00 -6.25 -2.45
N LYS A 148 -1.54 -7.47 -2.74
CA LYS A 148 -2.40 -8.57 -3.20
C LYS A 148 -3.52 -8.88 -2.21
N ARG A 149 -3.19 -9.00 -0.91
CA ARG A 149 -4.16 -9.28 0.16
C ARG A 149 -5.11 -8.11 0.40
N SER A 150 -4.65 -6.87 0.14
CA SER A 150 -5.46 -5.65 0.20
C SER A 150 -6.35 -5.45 -1.04
N GLY A 151 -6.35 -6.38 -1.99
CA GLY A 151 -7.25 -6.40 -3.14
C GLY A 151 -6.75 -5.63 -4.36
N PHE A 152 -5.43 -5.42 -4.48
CA PHE A 152 -4.80 -4.88 -5.68
C PHE A 152 -4.40 -6.00 -6.66
N GLY A 153 -4.43 -5.69 -7.95
CA GLY A 153 -4.17 -6.62 -9.05
C GLY A 153 -5.44 -7.12 -9.74
N LYS A 154 -5.25 -7.87 -10.83
CA LYS A 154 -6.35 -8.52 -11.54
C LYS A 154 -6.93 -9.65 -10.68
N LYS A 155 -8.25 -9.67 -10.53
CA LYS A 155 -8.99 -10.85 -10.06
C LYS A 155 -9.06 -11.88 -11.18
#